data_AF-A0A258BBL8-F1
#
_entry.id   AF-A0A258BBL8-F1
#
_cell.length_a   1.000
_cell.length_b   1.000
_cell.length_c   1.000
_cell.angle_alpha   90.00
_cell.angle_beta   90.00
_cell.angle_gamma   90.00
#
_symmetry.space_group_name_H-M   'P 1'
#
loop_
_entity.id
_entity.type
_entity.pdbx_description
1 polymer ?
#
loop_
_entity_poly.entity_id
_entity_poly.type
_entity_poly.pdbx_seq_one_letter_code
_entity_poly.pdbx_strand_id
1 'polypeptide(L)'
;MKKIGTLVAAISVTALLAACSNTPKLASEPMPKSGFLPNYSVLVPISTSASDTRIWRYRKAGVNPGTYTAVILDPIYLNQKATKEITPEAINQAKIALQDSMVSAVNSRGNIKIVTQPGPGVARISVGITGAESSTDSLQPWNFTPIGLAMNAAAYAGGVNSKTPAMVVESKITDSQSKEVIGEGLVTIQGESFRTGGGSVESFVAMAKKVVRVALETSADPRATASR
;
A
#
# COMPACT_ATOMS: atom_id res chain seq x y z
N MET A 1 -35.30 -18.94 -69.21
CA MET A 1 -36.23 -17.83 -68.86
C MET A 1 -36.61 -18.04 -67.39
N LYS A 2 -36.42 -17.18 -66.39
CA LYS A 2 -36.03 -15.77 -66.26
C LYS A 2 -35.19 -15.65 -64.98
N LYS A 3 -34.18 -14.78 -65.00
CA LYS A 3 -33.41 -14.32 -63.84
C LYS A 3 -34.25 -13.31 -63.06
N ILE A 4 -34.29 -13.39 -61.74
CA ILE A 4 -34.60 -12.25 -60.85
C ILE A 4 -33.74 -12.40 -59.60
N GLY A 5 -32.72 -11.56 -59.49
CA GLY A 5 -31.90 -11.43 -58.29
C GLY A 5 -32.62 -10.60 -57.24
N THR A 6 -32.35 -10.90 -55.98
CA THR A 6 -32.71 -10.01 -54.88
C THR A 6 -31.54 -9.94 -53.90
N LEU A 7 -30.92 -8.77 -53.86
CA LEU A 7 -30.03 -8.30 -52.79
C LEU A 7 -30.79 -8.39 -51.46
N VAL A 8 -30.24 -9.06 -50.45
CA VAL A 8 -30.65 -8.87 -49.05
C VAL A 8 -29.42 -8.65 -48.21
N ALA A 9 -29.43 -7.51 -47.54
CA ALA A 9 -28.34 -6.89 -46.82
C ALA A 9 -27.88 -7.73 -45.61
N ALA A 10 -26.56 -7.87 -45.47
CA ALA A 10 -25.93 -8.35 -44.25
C ALA A 10 -25.98 -7.24 -43.19
N ILE A 11 -26.93 -7.33 -42.26
CA ILE A 11 -26.92 -6.53 -41.04
C ILE A 11 -26.11 -7.32 -40.02
N SER A 12 -24.80 -7.05 -39.97
CA SER A 12 -23.94 -7.47 -38.87
C SER A 12 -24.30 -6.63 -37.64
N VAL A 13 -25.09 -7.21 -36.73
CA VAL A 13 -25.32 -6.65 -35.40
C VAL A 13 -24.05 -6.88 -34.57
N THR A 14 -23.10 -5.96 -34.67
CA THR A 14 -21.99 -5.89 -33.73
C THR A 14 -22.55 -5.40 -32.40
N ALA A 15 -22.93 -6.33 -31.53
CA ALA A 15 -23.21 -6.04 -30.13
C ALA A 15 -21.92 -5.54 -29.48
N LEU A 16 -21.74 -4.22 -29.47
CA LEU A 16 -20.75 -3.55 -28.63
C LEU A 16 -21.13 -3.86 -27.18
N LEU A 17 -20.48 -4.87 -26.61
CA LEU A 17 -20.39 -5.06 -25.18
C LEU A 17 -19.61 -3.88 -24.61
N ALA A 18 -20.30 -2.74 -24.43
CA ALA A 18 -19.89 -1.72 -23.49
C ALA A 18 -20.05 -2.33 -22.09
N ALA A 19 -19.08 -3.14 -21.69
CA ALA A 19 -18.89 -3.47 -20.29
C ALA A 19 -18.56 -2.16 -19.58
N CYS A 20 -19.58 -1.50 -19.05
CA CYS A 20 -19.43 -0.40 -18.11
C CYS A 20 -18.68 -0.95 -16.89
N SER A 21 -17.35 -0.90 -16.94
CA SER A 21 -16.53 -1.26 -15.80
C SER A 21 -16.72 -0.15 -14.77
N ASN A 22 -17.56 -0.41 -13.76
CA ASN A 22 -17.64 0.37 -12.53
C ASN A 22 -16.38 0.15 -11.68
N THR A 23 -15.20 0.19 -12.30
CA THR A 23 -13.92 0.19 -11.59
C THR A 23 -13.91 1.48 -10.78
N PRO A 24 -13.88 1.42 -9.43
CA PRO A 24 -13.84 2.63 -8.62
C PRO A 24 -12.69 3.52 -9.10
N LYS A 25 -12.88 4.84 -9.20
CA LYS A 25 -11.89 5.80 -9.73
C LYS A 25 -10.48 5.63 -9.12
N LEU A 26 -10.42 5.23 -7.85
CA LEU A 26 -9.17 4.93 -7.15
C LEU A 26 -8.54 3.60 -7.56
N ALA A 27 -9.30 2.59 -7.97
CA ALA A 27 -8.74 1.33 -8.47
C ALA A 27 -8.03 1.50 -9.83
N SER A 28 -8.29 2.58 -10.58
CA SER A 28 -7.63 2.90 -11.85
C SER A 28 -6.39 3.81 -11.73
N GLU A 29 -6.15 4.42 -10.57
CA GLU A 29 -4.96 5.25 -10.38
C GLU A 29 -3.67 4.40 -10.38
N PRO A 30 -2.53 4.96 -10.79
CA PRO A 30 -1.26 4.26 -10.73
C PRO A 30 -0.86 3.93 -9.29
N MET A 31 -0.18 2.80 -9.09
CA MET A 31 0.36 2.40 -7.80
C MET A 31 1.55 3.29 -7.42
N PRO A 32 1.62 3.85 -6.21
CA PRO A 32 2.79 4.59 -5.76
C PRO A 32 3.97 3.64 -5.58
N LYS A 33 5.13 3.99 -6.12
CA LYS A 33 6.37 3.22 -5.99
C LYS A 33 7.45 4.07 -5.31
N SER A 34 7.50 4.04 -3.98
CA SER A 34 8.43 4.89 -3.20
C SER A 34 9.90 4.48 -3.34
N GLY A 35 10.15 3.23 -3.73
CA GLY A 35 11.46 2.58 -3.73
C GLY A 35 11.74 1.73 -2.50
N PHE A 36 10.83 1.66 -1.52
CA PHE A 36 10.99 0.82 -0.33
C PHE A 36 10.91 -0.69 -0.65
N LEU A 37 10.01 -1.09 -1.55
CA LEU A 37 9.84 -2.48 -1.94
C LEU A 37 10.79 -2.86 -3.10
N PRO A 38 11.36 -4.07 -3.08
CA PRO A 38 12.31 -4.52 -4.10
C PRO A 38 11.68 -4.75 -5.48
N ASN A 39 10.40 -5.13 -5.56
CA ASN A 39 9.74 -5.37 -6.85
C ASN A 39 8.25 -5.04 -6.81
N TYR A 40 7.87 -3.88 -7.34
CA TYR A 40 6.47 -3.48 -7.39
C TYR A 40 5.63 -4.29 -8.39
N SER A 41 6.25 -4.93 -9.38
CA SER A 41 5.50 -5.55 -10.49
C SER A 41 4.73 -6.81 -10.08
N VAL A 42 5.03 -7.37 -8.92
CA VAL A 42 4.34 -8.56 -8.38
C VAL A 42 3.12 -8.23 -7.52
N LEU A 43 2.93 -6.95 -7.18
CA LEU A 43 1.83 -6.47 -6.37
C LEU A 43 0.54 -6.41 -7.19
N VAL A 44 -0.53 -7.01 -6.67
CA VAL A 44 -1.88 -6.91 -7.25
C VAL A 44 -2.80 -6.11 -6.34
N PRO A 45 -3.77 -5.35 -6.89
CA PRO A 45 -4.73 -4.60 -6.08
C PRO A 45 -5.69 -5.55 -5.36
N ILE A 46 -6.02 -5.19 -4.12
CA ILE A 46 -7.01 -5.87 -3.26
C ILE A 46 -8.18 -4.92 -3.00
N SER A 47 -9.40 -5.44 -3.04
CA SER A 47 -10.61 -4.67 -2.74
C SER A 47 -10.65 -4.25 -1.27
N THR A 48 -11.06 -3.01 -1.00
CA THR A 48 -11.34 -2.50 0.34
C THR A 48 -12.62 -1.68 0.31
N SER A 49 -13.37 -1.67 1.41
CA SER A 49 -14.56 -0.83 1.58
C SER A 49 -14.22 0.60 2.00
N ALA A 50 -12.98 0.87 2.41
CA ALA A 50 -12.52 2.21 2.76
C ALA A 50 -12.22 3.02 1.50
N SER A 51 -13.04 4.04 1.24
CA SER A 51 -13.04 4.84 0.01
C SER A 51 -11.80 5.71 -0.19
N ASP A 52 -11.00 5.93 0.84
CA ASP A 52 -9.76 6.71 0.84
C ASP A 52 -8.50 5.83 0.83
N THR A 53 -8.70 4.51 0.90
CA THR A 53 -7.66 3.54 1.13
C THR A 53 -7.49 2.68 -0.10
N ARG A 54 -6.23 2.37 -0.43
CA ARG A 54 -5.91 1.45 -1.51
C ARG A 54 -4.91 0.45 -1.00
N ILE A 55 -5.06 -0.80 -1.43
CA ILE A 55 -4.27 -1.91 -0.94
C ILE A 55 -3.76 -2.69 -2.13
N TRP A 56 -2.46 -2.98 -2.13
CA TRP A 56 -1.86 -3.97 -3.00
C TRP A 56 -1.13 -5.00 -2.17
N ARG A 57 -1.09 -6.22 -2.70
CA ARG A 57 -0.47 -7.35 -2.04
C ARG A 57 0.31 -8.19 -3.03
N TYR A 58 1.40 -8.76 -2.55
CA TYR A 58 2.05 -9.91 -3.16
C TYR A 58 2.19 -11.01 -2.11
N ARG A 59 2.00 -12.25 -2.55
CA ARG A 59 2.26 -13.45 -1.76
C ARG A 59 2.89 -14.47 -2.68
N LYS A 60 4.09 -14.93 -2.32
CA LYS A 60 4.81 -15.93 -3.10
C LYS A 60 4.02 -17.25 -3.14
N ALA A 61 3.81 -17.78 -4.34
CA ALA A 61 3.17 -19.07 -4.53
C ALA A 61 4.01 -20.22 -3.93
N GLY A 62 3.34 -21.26 -3.41
CA GLY A 62 4.00 -22.43 -2.83
C GLY A 62 4.58 -22.24 -1.43
N VAL A 63 4.61 -21.01 -0.89
CA VAL A 63 5.08 -20.77 0.49
C VAL A 63 3.94 -21.04 1.47
N ASN A 64 4.08 -22.10 2.26
CA ASN A 64 3.16 -22.39 3.37
C ASN A 64 3.41 -21.40 4.53
N PRO A 65 2.48 -20.48 4.85
CA PRO A 65 2.66 -19.55 5.97
C PRO A 65 2.78 -20.25 7.33
N GLY A 66 2.21 -21.44 7.49
CA GLY A 66 2.23 -22.20 8.73
C GLY A 66 3.61 -22.75 9.12
N THR A 67 4.59 -22.73 8.21
CA THR A 67 5.98 -23.10 8.56
C THR A 67 6.71 -21.99 9.29
N TYR A 68 6.17 -20.77 9.31
CA TYR A 68 6.74 -19.63 10.01
C TYR A 68 6.10 -19.48 11.39
N THR A 69 6.86 -19.76 12.44
CA THR A 69 6.41 -19.73 13.84
C THR A 69 7.03 -18.59 14.63
N ALA A 70 7.96 -17.86 14.01
CA ALA A 70 8.63 -16.73 14.61
C ALA A 70 8.91 -15.63 13.59
N VAL A 71 9.05 -14.40 14.08
CA VAL A 71 9.38 -13.22 13.28
C VAL A 71 10.46 -12.37 13.92
N ILE A 72 11.33 -11.84 13.09
CA ILE A 72 12.19 -10.70 13.39
C ILE A 72 11.48 -9.45 12.90
N LEU A 73 11.41 -8.43 13.75
CA LEU A 73 10.82 -7.15 13.41
C LEU A 73 11.93 -6.12 13.23
N ASP A 74 12.10 -5.62 12.01
CA ASP A 74 13.01 -4.51 11.77
C ASP A 74 12.42 -3.20 12.33
N PRO A 75 13.25 -2.22 12.73
CA PRO A 75 12.76 -0.92 13.12
C PRO A 75 11.91 -0.25 12.02
N ILE A 76 10.79 0.37 12.39
CA ILE A 76 9.98 1.15 11.45
C ILE A 76 10.82 2.22 10.76
N TYR A 77 10.81 2.21 9.43
CA TYR A 77 11.37 3.28 8.62
C TYR A 77 10.31 4.38 8.42
N LEU A 78 10.66 5.61 8.79
CA LEU A 78 9.89 6.81 8.47
C LEU A 78 10.71 7.68 7.52
N ASN A 79 10.18 7.99 6.35
CA ASN A 79 10.73 9.04 5.51
C ASN A 79 10.33 10.41 6.10
N GLN A 80 10.96 10.78 7.22
CA GLN A 80 10.79 12.07 7.87
C GLN A 80 12.10 12.48 8.52
N LYS A 81 12.54 13.70 8.24
CA LYS A 81 13.67 14.35 8.91
C LYS A 81 13.16 15.46 9.83
N ALA A 82 13.96 15.82 10.81
CA ALA A 82 13.63 16.94 11.68
C ALA A 82 13.52 18.25 10.88
N THR A 83 12.56 19.08 11.23
CA THR A 83 12.34 20.43 10.71
C THR A 83 12.18 21.40 11.88
N LYS A 84 11.85 22.66 11.60
CA LYS A 84 11.49 23.62 12.67
C LYS A 84 10.19 23.24 13.36
N GLU A 85 9.26 22.66 12.61
CA GLU A 85 7.92 22.29 13.07
C GLU A 85 7.87 20.86 13.63
N ILE A 86 8.78 19.97 13.18
CA ILE A 86 8.82 18.56 13.58
C ILE A 86 10.18 18.26 14.22
N THR A 87 10.20 18.09 15.54
CA THR A 87 11.45 17.85 16.27
C THR A 87 11.95 16.41 16.11
N PRO A 88 13.26 16.16 16.31
CA PRO A 88 13.80 14.79 16.37
C PRO A 88 13.09 13.91 17.41
N GLU A 89 12.72 14.48 18.56
CA GLU A 89 12.04 13.77 19.65
C GLU A 89 10.65 13.29 19.21
N ALA A 90 9.88 14.15 18.53
CA ALA A 90 8.57 13.80 17.99
C ALA A 90 8.67 12.65 16.97
N ILE A 91 9.68 12.68 16.09
CA ILE A 91 9.93 11.59 15.12
C ILE A 91 10.28 10.30 15.86
N ASN A 92 11.12 10.37 16.90
CA ASN A 92 11.51 9.19 17.67
C ASN A 92 10.32 8.60 18.44
N GLN A 93 9.50 9.44 19.07
CA GLN A 93 8.26 9.01 19.74
C GLN A 93 7.29 8.35 18.76
N ALA A 94 7.12 8.90 17.56
CA ALA A 94 6.30 8.29 16.52
C ALA A 94 6.85 6.90 16.11
N LYS A 95 8.18 6.77 15.92
CA LYS A 95 8.81 5.48 15.61
C LYS A 95 8.56 4.44 16.71
N ILE A 96 8.75 4.82 17.98
CA ILE A 96 8.49 3.94 19.13
C ILE A 96 7.03 3.49 19.14
N ALA A 97 6.09 4.45 19.04
CA ALA A 97 4.67 4.13 19.07
C ALA A 97 4.24 3.22 17.90
N LEU A 98 4.81 3.39 16.72
CA LEU A 98 4.55 2.55 15.56
C LEU A 98 5.21 1.16 15.68
N GLN A 99 6.41 1.11 16.24
CA GLN A 99 7.09 -0.15 16.56
C GLN A 99 6.27 -0.98 17.56
N ASP A 100 5.78 -0.36 18.63
CA ASP A 100 4.92 -1.00 19.62
C ASP A 100 3.62 -1.52 19.01
N SER A 101 3.05 -0.77 18.05
CA SER A 101 1.88 -1.20 17.29
C SER A 101 2.17 -2.41 16.41
N MET A 102 3.34 -2.47 15.77
CA MET A 102 3.77 -3.63 15.00
C MET A 102 3.98 -4.86 15.89
N VAL A 103 4.63 -4.69 17.04
CA VAL A 103 4.79 -5.75 18.06
C VAL A 103 3.43 -6.26 18.53
N SER A 104 2.51 -5.34 18.85
CA SER A 104 1.16 -5.68 19.32
C SER A 104 0.35 -6.43 18.26
N ALA A 105 0.47 -6.03 16.98
CA ALA A 105 -0.22 -6.69 15.86
C ALA A 105 0.32 -8.11 15.59
N VAL A 106 1.59 -8.37 15.88
CA VAL A 106 2.15 -9.72 15.81
C VAL A 106 1.69 -10.55 17.00
N ASN A 107 1.79 -10.00 18.21
CA ASN A 107 1.39 -10.69 19.44
C ASN A 107 -0.10 -11.06 19.44
N SER A 108 -0.96 -10.23 18.86
CA SER A 108 -2.40 -10.52 18.77
C SER A 108 -2.75 -11.74 17.93
N ARG A 109 -1.83 -12.24 17.09
CA ARG A 109 -2.01 -13.52 16.38
C ARG A 109 -1.87 -14.73 17.30
N GLY A 110 -1.20 -14.58 18.46
CA GLY A 110 -1.11 -15.59 19.52
C GLY A 110 -0.19 -16.79 19.24
N ASN A 111 0.19 -17.05 17.99
CA ASN A 111 0.97 -18.22 17.58
C ASN A 111 2.35 -17.90 16.97
N ILE A 112 2.76 -16.63 16.97
CA ILE A 112 4.04 -16.18 16.39
C ILE A 112 4.93 -15.61 17.49
N LYS A 113 6.15 -16.13 17.62
CA LYS A 113 7.16 -15.61 18.55
C LYS A 113 7.94 -14.46 17.93
N ILE A 114 8.19 -13.39 18.68
CA ILE A 114 9.12 -12.34 18.24
C ILE A 114 10.54 -12.76 18.69
N VAL A 115 11.48 -12.82 17.75
CA VAL A 115 12.87 -13.24 17.99
C VAL A 115 13.85 -12.23 17.39
N THR A 116 15.11 -12.29 17.80
CA THR A 116 16.17 -11.38 17.33
C THR A 116 17.17 -12.03 16.37
N GLN A 117 17.15 -13.36 16.24
CA GLN A 117 18.10 -14.11 15.43
C GLN A 117 17.40 -14.86 14.29
N PRO A 118 18.00 -14.92 13.09
CA PRO A 118 17.51 -15.77 12.00
C PRO A 118 17.52 -17.25 12.35
N GLY A 119 16.64 -18.03 11.72
CA GLY A 119 16.58 -19.48 11.92
C GLY A 119 15.44 -20.15 11.14
N PRO A 120 15.34 -21.49 11.22
CA PRO A 120 14.26 -22.24 10.59
C PRO A 120 12.88 -21.78 11.07
N GLY A 121 11.97 -21.52 10.13
CA GLY A 121 10.62 -21.03 10.45
C GLY A 121 10.58 -19.61 11.02
N VAL A 122 11.66 -18.83 10.87
CA VAL A 122 11.70 -17.41 11.23
C VAL A 122 11.56 -16.56 9.96
N ALA A 123 10.56 -15.68 9.93
CA ALA A 123 10.45 -14.64 8.91
C ALA A 123 11.03 -13.31 9.44
N ARG A 124 11.32 -12.37 8.55
CA ARG A 124 11.68 -10.99 8.90
C ARG A 124 10.67 -10.04 8.28
N ILE A 125 10.19 -9.10 9.07
CA ILE A 125 9.22 -8.09 8.66
C ILE A 125 9.89 -6.72 8.68
N SER A 126 9.79 -5.99 7.58
CA SER A 126 10.23 -4.60 7.47
C SER A 126 9.05 -3.73 7.03
N VAL A 127 8.90 -2.55 7.62
CA VAL A 127 7.82 -1.60 7.29
C VAL A 127 8.40 -0.19 7.07
N GLY A 128 7.95 0.46 6.01
CA GLY A 128 8.32 1.82 5.63
C GLY A 128 7.09 2.71 5.48
N ILE A 129 7.20 3.96 5.91
CA ILE A 129 6.13 4.96 5.79
C ILE A 129 6.70 6.21 5.13
N THR A 130 6.05 6.65 4.06
CA THR A 130 6.47 7.78 3.24
C THR A 130 5.29 8.69 2.91
N GLY A 131 5.53 10.00 2.92
CA GLY A 131 4.58 10.98 2.39
C GLY A 131 4.62 11.00 0.87
N ALA A 132 3.48 11.20 0.23
CA ALA A 132 3.41 11.34 -1.20
C ALA A 132 2.34 12.34 -1.62
N GLU A 133 2.43 12.77 -2.87
CA GLU A 133 1.40 13.53 -3.57
C GLU A 133 1.09 12.82 -4.87
N SER A 134 -0.17 12.48 -5.14
CA SER A 134 -0.62 12.04 -6.45
C SER A 134 -1.09 13.23 -7.30
N SER A 135 -0.88 13.14 -8.61
CA SER A 135 -1.30 14.14 -9.57
C SER A 135 -2.04 13.52 -10.75
N THR A 136 -2.75 14.33 -11.53
CA THR A 136 -3.37 13.90 -12.79
C THR A 136 -2.37 13.81 -13.95
N ASP A 137 -1.09 14.12 -13.72
CA ASP A 137 -0.04 13.94 -14.72
C ASP A 137 0.23 12.45 -14.92
N SER A 138 -0.06 11.95 -16.12
CA SER A 138 0.15 10.56 -16.48
C SER A 138 1.62 10.13 -16.53
N LEU A 139 2.56 11.07 -16.70
CA LEU A 139 4.00 10.77 -16.81
C LEU A 139 4.66 10.64 -15.44
N GLN A 140 4.32 11.54 -14.51
CA GLN A 140 4.80 11.50 -13.13
C GLN A 140 3.62 11.59 -12.15
N PRO A 141 2.85 10.50 -12.02
CA PRO A 141 1.62 10.54 -11.24
C PRO A 141 1.85 10.61 -9.73
N TRP A 142 3.08 10.37 -9.27
CA TRP A 142 3.44 10.37 -7.85
C TRP A 142 4.74 11.14 -7.59
N ASN A 143 4.71 11.97 -6.56
CA ASN A 143 5.88 12.61 -5.96
C ASN A 143 6.04 12.13 -4.51
N PHE A 144 7.21 11.63 -4.14
CA PHE A 144 7.49 11.14 -2.79
C PHE A 144 8.27 12.18 -2.00
N THR A 145 7.78 12.48 -0.80
CA THR A 145 8.35 13.52 0.04
C THR A 145 8.40 13.06 1.50
N PRO A 146 9.10 13.81 2.37
CA PRO A 146 8.87 13.67 3.79
C PRO A 146 7.37 13.79 4.14
N ILE A 147 6.93 13.06 5.16
CA ILE A 147 5.53 12.98 5.59
C ILE A 147 4.94 14.38 5.87
N GLY A 148 5.66 15.18 6.65
CA GLY A 148 5.25 16.55 7.00
C GLY A 148 5.19 17.48 5.79
N LEU A 149 6.05 17.28 4.78
CA LEU A 149 6.01 18.07 3.55
C LEU A 149 4.77 17.73 2.70
N ALA A 150 4.44 16.44 2.56
CA ALA A 150 3.23 16.01 1.86
C ALA A 150 1.96 16.58 2.52
N MET A 151 1.94 16.61 3.85
CA MET A 151 0.84 17.19 4.62
C MET A 151 0.74 18.70 4.44
N ASN A 152 1.86 19.42 4.49
CA ASN A 152 1.90 20.87 4.33
C ASN A 152 1.55 21.31 2.90
N ALA A 153 2.01 20.60 1.87
CA ALA A 153 1.69 20.90 0.48
C ALA A 153 0.18 20.95 0.21
N ALA A 154 -0.61 20.14 0.93
CA ALA A 154 -2.07 20.17 0.87
C ALA A 154 -2.68 21.51 1.32
N ALA A 155 -2.04 22.22 2.27
CA ALA A 155 -2.51 23.54 2.72
C ALA A 155 -2.34 24.63 1.63
N TYR A 156 -1.45 24.41 0.66
CA TYR A 156 -1.17 25.34 -0.43
C TYR A 156 -1.98 25.05 -1.71
N ALA A 157 -2.80 23.99 -1.75
CA ALA A 157 -3.50 23.50 -2.94
C ALA A 157 -4.76 24.32 -3.34
N GLY A 158 -4.85 25.60 -2.98
CA GLY A 158 -5.97 26.50 -3.33
C GLY A 158 -6.02 26.94 -4.81
N GLY A 159 -5.44 26.19 -5.74
CA GLY A 159 -5.30 26.57 -7.16
C GLY A 159 -5.18 25.39 -8.12
N VAL A 160 -5.21 25.70 -9.44
CA VAL A 160 -5.53 24.87 -10.62
C VAL A 160 -4.70 23.57 -10.83
N ASN A 161 -3.78 23.24 -9.94
CA ASN A 161 -3.01 21.97 -9.95
C ASN A 161 -3.18 21.25 -8.60
N SER A 162 -4.40 20.79 -8.30
CA SER A 162 -4.71 20.09 -7.06
C SER A 162 -4.04 18.71 -7.02
N LYS A 163 -2.88 18.63 -6.37
CA LYS A 163 -2.28 17.34 -5.99
C LYS A 163 -3.06 16.74 -4.82
N THR A 164 -3.21 15.42 -4.80
CA THR A 164 -3.86 14.71 -3.70
C THR A 164 -2.78 14.20 -2.74
N PRO A 165 -2.75 14.66 -1.48
CA PRO A 165 -1.75 14.20 -0.51
C PRO A 165 -2.05 12.75 -0.11
N ALA A 166 -1.01 11.99 0.22
CA ALA A 166 -1.14 10.60 0.61
C ALA A 166 -0.08 10.18 1.63
N MET A 167 -0.46 9.23 2.48
CA MET A 167 0.48 8.39 3.23
C MET A 167 0.61 7.06 2.51
N VAL A 168 1.84 6.64 2.24
CA VAL A 168 2.17 5.34 1.65
C VAL A 168 2.86 4.51 2.72
N VAL A 169 2.29 3.36 3.03
CA VAL A 169 2.82 2.38 3.99
C VAL A 169 3.12 1.10 3.26
N GLU A 170 4.38 0.67 3.30
CA GLU A 170 4.87 -0.49 2.60
C GLU A 170 5.43 -1.49 3.60
N SER A 171 5.16 -2.76 3.38
CA SER A 171 5.58 -3.85 4.24
C SER A 171 6.15 -4.98 3.40
N LYS A 172 7.22 -5.59 3.89
CA LYS A 172 7.93 -6.70 3.24
C LYS A 172 8.16 -7.80 4.27
N ILE A 173 7.86 -9.04 3.86
CA ILE A 173 8.14 -10.24 4.63
C ILE A 173 9.14 -11.08 3.84
N THR A 174 10.27 -11.39 4.48
CA THR A 174 11.29 -12.29 3.93
C THR A 174 11.51 -13.52 4.80
N ASP A 175 11.94 -14.61 4.19
CA ASP A 175 12.50 -15.73 4.92
C ASP A 175 13.83 -15.31 5.58
N SER A 176 14.01 -15.58 6.87
CA SER A 176 15.17 -15.03 7.59
C SER A 176 16.50 -15.67 7.19
N GLN A 177 16.49 -16.89 6.65
CA GLN A 177 17.72 -17.61 6.27
C GLN A 177 18.09 -17.30 4.82
N SER A 178 17.18 -17.57 3.89
CA SER A 178 17.41 -17.38 2.45
C SER A 178 17.28 -15.93 1.98
N LYS A 179 16.68 -15.05 2.80
CA LYS A 179 16.33 -13.66 2.46
C LYS A 179 15.31 -13.52 1.33
N GLU A 180 14.69 -14.63 0.93
CA GLU A 180 13.70 -14.62 -0.12
C GLU A 180 12.44 -13.83 0.29
N VAL A 181 11.91 -13.02 -0.62
CA VAL A 181 10.64 -12.30 -0.42
C VAL A 181 9.47 -13.28 -0.54
N ILE A 182 8.74 -13.43 0.56
CA ILE A 182 7.58 -14.33 0.64
C ILE A 182 6.24 -13.59 0.67
N GLY A 183 6.25 -12.30 1.00
CA GLY A 183 5.07 -11.45 0.90
C GLY A 183 5.41 -9.96 0.96
N GLU A 184 4.57 -9.16 0.32
CA GLU A 184 4.65 -7.70 0.34
C GLU A 184 3.24 -7.10 0.44
N GLY A 185 3.14 -5.94 1.06
CA GLY A 185 1.90 -5.19 1.17
C GLY A 185 2.17 -3.71 0.99
N LEU A 186 1.33 -3.04 0.20
CA LEU A 186 1.35 -1.60 0.01
C LEU A 186 -0.04 -1.07 0.34
N VAL A 187 -0.12 -0.13 1.27
CA VAL A 187 -1.37 0.52 1.67
C VAL A 187 -1.20 2.02 1.54
N THR A 188 -2.20 2.69 0.96
CA THR A 188 -2.24 4.14 0.89
C THR A 188 -3.47 4.67 1.62
N ILE A 189 -3.34 5.80 2.32
CA ILE A 189 -4.49 6.66 2.66
C ILE A 189 -4.29 7.98 1.93
N GLN A 190 -5.30 8.43 1.19
CA GLN A 190 -5.24 9.63 0.35
C GLN A 190 -6.25 10.71 0.77
N GLY A 191 -5.97 11.94 0.35
CA GLY A 191 -6.91 13.06 0.42
C GLY A 191 -7.23 13.52 1.84
N GLU A 192 -8.51 13.81 2.08
CA GLU A 192 -8.95 14.43 3.33
C GLU A 192 -8.64 13.58 4.56
N SER A 193 -8.75 12.25 4.46
CA SER A 193 -8.44 11.36 5.58
C SER A 193 -6.99 11.42 6.00
N PHE A 194 -6.06 11.58 5.03
CA PHE A 194 -4.66 11.83 5.36
C PHE A 194 -4.47 13.25 5.92
N ARG A 195 -5.21 14.24 5.41
CA ARG A 195 -5.14 15.63 5.88
C ARG A 195 -5.58 15.75 7.34
N THR A 196 -6.75 15.20 7.69
CA THR A 196 -7.27 15.20 9.05
C THR A 196 -6.43 14.31 9.97
N GLY A 197 -6.03 13.14 9.47
CA GLY A 197 -5.18 12.21 10.19
C GLY A 197 -3.78 12.77 10.43
N GLY A 198 -3.30 13.71 9.63
CA GLY A 198 -2.00 14.37 9.82
C GLY A 198 -2.03 15.60 10.73
N GLY A 199 -3.19 16.13 11.11
CA GLY A 199 -3.29 17.46 11.74
C GLY A 199 -2.46 17.69 13.02
N SER A 200 -2.00 16.62 13.68
CA SER A 200 -1.02 16.66 14.76
C SER A 200 -0.14 15.40 14.74
N VAL A 201 0.94 15.39 15.53
CA VAL A 201 1.80 14.20 15.69
C VAL A 201 0.98 13.02 16.24
N GLU A 202 0.10 13.26 17.21
CA GLU A 202 -0.73 12.22 17.83
C GLU A 202 -1.74 11.64 16.84
N SER A 203 -2.44 12.51 16.10
CA SER A 203 -3.38 12.08 15.05
C SER A 203 -2.65 11.25 13.99
N PHE A 204 -1.45 11.71 13.58
CA PHE A 204 -0.63 11.02 12.60
C PHE A 204 -0.27 9.63 13.10
N VAL A 205 0.23 9.52 14.33
CA VAL A 205 0.57 8.25 14.95
C VAL A 205 -0.65 7.33 15.02
N ALA A 206 -1.82 7.82 15.42
CA ALA A 206 -3.03 7.01 15.50
C ALA A 206 -3.46 6.45 14.14
N MET A 207 -3.46 7.31 13.11
CA MET A 207 -3.73 6.89 11.73
C MET A 207 -2.67 5.89 11.24
N ALA A 208 -1.39 6.19 11.41
CA ALA A 208 -0.29 5.33 10.96
C ALA A 208 -0.32 3.96 11.66
N LYS A 209 -0.65 3.88 12.95
CA LYS A 209 -0.86 2.59 13.66
C LYS A 209 -1.91 1.72 12.98
N LYS A 210 -3.05 2.31 12.62
CA LYS A 210 -4.13 1.60 11.90
C LYS A 210 -3.63 1.06 10.56
N VAL A 211 -2.90 1.87 9.80
CA VAL A 211 -2.41 1.49 8.47
C VAL A 211 -1.28 0.47 8.53
N VAL A 212 -0.35 0.61 9.47
CA VAL A 212 0.71 -0.39 9.72
C VAL A 212 0.09 -1.75 10.00
N ARG A 213 -0.93 -1.82 10.87
CA ARG A 213 -1.65 -3.07 11.12
C ARG A 213 -2.27 -3.64 9.84
N VAL A 214 -2.94 -2.82 9.03
CA VAL A 214 -3.53 -3.28 7.76
C VAL A 214 -2.46 -3.76 6.77
N ALA A 215 -1.32 -3.08 6.67
CA ALA A 215 -0.22 -3.48 5.79
C ALA A 215 0.39 -4.83 6.23
N LEU A 216 0.57 -5.03 7.54
CA LEU A 216 1.03 -6.29 8.11
C LEU A 216 0.01 -7.42 7.89
N GLU A 217 -1.27 -7.17 8.10
CA GLU A 217 -2.33 -8.14 7.84
C GLU A 217 -2.41 -8.51 6.35
N THR A 218 -2.27 -7.51 5.48
CA THR A 218 -2.28 -7.68 4.03
C THR A 218 -1.11 -8.55 3.58
N SER A 219 0.11 -8.23 4.00
CA SER A 219 1.32 -8.98 3.61
C SER A 219 1.36 -10.40 4.19
N ALA A 220 0.69 -10.62 5.33
CA ALA A 220 0.61 -11.92 6.00
C ALA A 220 -0.68 -12.71 5.73
N ASP A 221 -1.52 -12.28 4.77
CA ASP A 221 -2.67 -13.06 4.31
C ASP A 221 -2.19 -14.36 3.63
N PRO A 222 -2.69 -15.54 4.05
CA PRO A 222 -2.21 -16.81 3.55
C PRO A 222 -2.61 -17.10 2.10
N ARG A 223 -3.58 -16.38 1.53
CA ARG A 223 -4.08 -16.62 0.17
C ARG A 223 -3.04 -16.17 -0.85
N ALA A 224 -2.63 -17.09 -1.71
CA ALA A 224 -1.74 -16.79 -2.82
C ALA A 224 -2.29 -15.62 -3.65
N THR A 225 -1.38 -14.79 -4.13
CA THR A 225 -1.75 -13.75 -5.09
C THR A 225 -2.07 -14.43 -6.41
N ALA A 226 -3.34 -14.40 -6.82
CA ALA A 226 -3.71 -14.89 -8.14
C ALA A 226 -3.03 -14.00 -9.19
N SER A 227 -2.21 -14.59 -10.05
CA SER A 227 -1.77 -13.92 -11.27
C SER A 227 -3.02 -13.64 -12.11
N ARG A 228 -3.22 -12.38 -12.50
CA ARG A 228 -4.13 -12.10 -13.61
C ARG A 228 -3.54 -12.61 -14.91
#